data_AF-A0A0L0VQN8-F1
#
_entry.id   AF-A0A0L0VQN8-F1
#
_cell.length_a   1.000
_cell.length_b   1.000
_cell.length_c   1.000
_cell.angle_alpha   90.00
_cell.angle_beta   90.00
_cell.angle_gamma   90.00
#
_symmetry.space_group_name_H-M   'P 1'
#
loop_
_entity.id
_entity.type
_entity.pdbx_description
1 polymer ?
#
loop_
_entity_poly.entity_id
_entity_poly.type
_entity_poly.pdbx_seq_one_letter_code
_entity_poly.pdbx_strand_id
1 'polypeptide(L)'
;MTTTRIPNHPAIVSGLFEPISDSVLPSTLGNQYGLVNTPSFISCSGLKANKLENFQIHLQTNTALTNVLQPDTVYYLSGRLIALNNGATPILTYNHNTLANLIQPVPNTFDFTNWATVTGLGIVTHRQEVTSDDLDVGTSLEVVVTHHDWDSEERCHQKFNVKYVIPGTKYFIKTHAIYQIGREVHIVGRLVDFEMDTHLAVVAVTSVSLTSGHQPVKPNNHPSASSTPSTSGGRQFTTFTPSGPPTTPSISPDKASFTPSTKSNMPPKKSKKVKLAAPEKAKGKAKAISESEAQSDDSSSDTNSEDKEEDELTTTPSPTKRGRPRRDVVKQAARNMKKK
;
A
#
# COMPACT_ATOMS: atom_id res chain seq x y z
N MET A 1 3.27 5.37 -30.51
CA MET A 1 3.42 4.20 -29.64
C MET A 1 2.87 4.59 -28.28
N THR A 2 1.68 4.12 -27.91
CA THR A 2 1.14 4.33 -26.57
C THR A 2 1.90 3.40 -25.63
N THR A 3 2.86 3.93 -24.88
CA THR A 3 3.47 3.20 -23.77
C THR A 3 2.36 2.98 -22.74
N THR A 4 1.78 1.78 -22.72
CA THR A 4 0.78 1.38 -21.74
C THR A 4 1.47 1.36 -20.38
N ARG A 5 1.43 2.48 -19.66
CA ARG A 5 1.93 2.54 -18.29
C ARG A 5 1.15 1.53 -17.46
N ILE A 6 1.86 0.70 -16.71
CA ILE A 6 1.23 -0.20 -15.73
C ILE A 6 0.55 0.72 -14.70
N PRO A 7 -0.77 0.62 -14.49
CA PRO A 7 -1.45 1.43 -13.50
C PRO A 7 -0.89 1.16 -12.11
N ASN A 8 -0.73 2.21 -11.30
CA ASN A 8 -0.28 2.07 -9.92
C ASN A 8 -1.45 1.60 -9.06
N HIS A 9 -1.24 0.52 -8.32
CA HIS A 9 -2.23 -0.16 -7.49
C HIS A 9 -1.66 -0.26 -6.07
N PRO A 10 -1.59 0.84 -5.32
CA PRO A 10 -0.90 0.88 -4.03
C PRO A 10 -1.68 0.11 -2.96
N ALA A 11 -0.95 -0.36 -1.95
CA ALA A 11 -1.49 -0.84 -0.69
C ALA A 11 -1.00 0.07 0.44
N ILE A 12 -1.93 0.75 1.11
CA ILE A 12 -1.63 1.65 2.23
C ILE A 12 -1.94 0.91 3.52
N VAL A 13 -1.01 0.92 4.46
CA VAL A 13 -1.20 0.39 5.80
C VAL A 13 -1.18 1.54 6.80
N SER A 14 -2.20 1.61 7.64
CA SER A 14 -2.32 2.57 8.73
C SER A 14 -2.54 1.83 10.04
N GLY A 15 -1.74 2.11 11.06
CA GLY A 15 -1.82 1.35 12.30
C GLY A 15 -0.80 1.79 13.34
N LEU A 16 -0.66 0.96 14.37
CA LEU A 16 0.33 1.10 15.42
C LEU A 16 1.53 0.20 15.17
N PHE A 17 2.72 0.76 15.40
CA PHE A 17 3.99 0.11 15.18
C PHE A 17 4.94 0.43 16.32
N GLU A 18 5.74 -0.56 16.71
CA GLU A 18 6.76 -0.41 17.74
C GLU A 18 8.12 -0.80 17.15
N PRO A 19 9.15 0.05 17.26
CA PRO A 19 10.51 -0.28 16.84
C PRO A 19 11.10 -1.42 17.64
N ILE A 20 11.70 -2.39 16.94
CA ILE A 20 12.42 -3.52 17.55
C ILE A 20 13.81 -3.06 18.00
N SER A 21 14.44 -2.18 17.23
CA SER A 21 15.80 -1.70 17.43
C SER A 21 15.95 -0.26 16.98
N ASP A 22 17.11 0.31 17.25
CA ASP A 22 17.48 1.64 16.77
C ASP A 22 17.36 1.74 15.25
N SER A 23 17.04 2.96 14.80
CA SER A 23 16.94 3.28 13.38
C SER A 23 18.31 3.23 12.70
N VAL A 24 18.38 2.56 11.55
CA VAL A 24 19.55 2.47 10.70
C VAL A 24 19.63 3.71 9.81
N LEU A 25 20.72 4.46 9.94
CA LEU A 25 20.98 5.69 9.20
C LEU A 25 21.83 5.41 7.95
N PRO A 26 21.69 6.22 6.89
CA PRO A 26 22.54 6.12 5.70
C PRO A 26 23.98 6.47 6.04
N SER A 27 24.94 5.73 5.48
CA SER A 27 26.37 5.82 5.78
C SER A 27 27.10 7.03 5.16
N THR A 28 26.40 7.92 4.46
CA THR A 28 27.02 9.04 3.74
C THR A 28 27.40 10.18 4.70
N LEU A 29 28.70 10.29 5.00
CA LEU A 29 29.28 11.38 5.78
C LEU A 29 28.92 12.76 5.18
N GLY A 30 28.26 13.60 5.98
CA GLY A 30 28.01 15.01 5.69
C GLY A 30 26.60 15.39 5.24
N ASN A 31 25.71 14.43 4.99
CA ASN A 31 24.30 14.74 4.70
C ASN A 31 23.46 14.69 5.99
N GLN A 32 22.66 15.74 6.24
CA GLN A 32 21.74 15.78 7.38
C GLN A 32 20.39 15.12 7.09
N TYR A 33 20.14 14.74 5.85
CA TYR A 33 18.92 14.07 5.40
C TYR A 33 19.24 12.76 4.70
N GLY A 34 18.31 11.82 4.76
CA GLY A 34 18.39 10.61 3.97
C GLY A 34 17.33 9.59 4.32
N LEU A 35 17.49 8.40 3.73
CA LEU A 35 16.61 7.28 3.93
C LEU A 35 16.93 6.62 5.27
N VAL A 36 16.03 6.77 6.24
CA VAL A 36 16.09 6.15 7.56
C VAL A 36 15.24 4.90 7.54
N ASN A 37 15.83 3.78 7.97
CA ASN A 37 15.17 2.49 8.06
C ASN A 37 15.08 2.06 9.52
N THR A 38 13.89 1.78 10.01
CA THR A 38 13.66 1.34 11.39
C THR A 38 13.03 -0.05 11.38
N PRO A 39 13.74 -1.08 11.87
CA PRO A 39 13.14 -2.38 12.15
C PRO A 39 12.03 -2.23 13.18
N SER A 40 10.83 -2.70 12.86
CA SER A 40 9.63 -2.56 13.71
C SER A 40 8.78 -3.82 13.61
N PHE A 41 7.73 -3.91 14.42
CA PHE A 41 6.79 -5.01 14.32
C PHE A 41 5.33 -4.55 14.37
N ILE A 42 4.46 -5.44 13.92
CA ILE A 42 3.02 -5.39 14.15
C ILE A 42 2.58 -6.66 14.86
N SER A 43 1.61 -6.53 15.76
CA SER A 43 1.00 -7.68 16.44
C SER A 43 -0.26 -8.13 15.71
N CYS A 44 -0.38 -9.43 15.49
CA CYS A 44 -1.45 -10.06 14.74
C CYS A 44 -1.93 -11.32 15.45
N SER A 45 -3.24 -11.61 15.41
CA SER A 45 -3.80 -12.81 16.06
C SER A 45 -4.37 -13.88 15.15
N GLY A 46 -4.16 -13.75 13.84
CA GLY A 46 -4.75 -14.63 12.85
C GLY A 46 -6.25 -14.39 12.67
N LEU A 47 -6.85 -15.05 11.67
CA LEU A 47 -8.27 -14.90 11.35
C LEU A 47 -9.20 -15.38 12.47
N LYS A 48 -8.79 -16.40 13.21
CA LYS A 48 -9.56 -17.00 14.32
C LYS A 48 -9.18 -16.43 15.70
N ALA A 49 -8.31 -15.41 15.76
CA ALA A 49 -7.79 -14.84 17.00
C ALA A 49 -7.18 -15.88 17.98
N ASN A 50 -6.68 -16.99 17.45
CA ASN A 50 -6.16 -18.13 18.19
C ASN A 50 -4.63 -18.18 18.25
N LYS A 51 -4.00 -17.26 17.53
CA LYS A 51 -2.56 -17.09 17.40
C LYS A 51 -2.22 -15.72 18.01
N LEU A 52 -1.02 -15.51 18.51
CA LEU A 52 -0.54 -14.17 18.86
C LEU A 52 0.91 -14.11 18.42
N GLU A 53 1.15 -13.43 17.31
CA GLU A 53 2.47 -13.33 16.69
C GLU A 53 2.81 -11.89 16.33
N ASN A 54 4.08 -11.57 16.51
CA ASN A 54 4.66 -10.30 16.11
C ASN A 54 5.38 -10.50 14.78
N PHE A 55 4.91 -9.83 13.74
CA PHE A 55 5.52 -9.84 12.42
C PHE A 55 6.46 -8.66 12.25
N GLN A 56 7.71 -8.95 11.92
CA GLN A 56 8.70 -7.91 11.65
C GLN A 56 8.39 -7.20 10.34
N ILE A 57 8.51 -5.88 10.34
CA ILE A 57 8.45 -5.04 9.15
C ILE A 57 9.57 -3.99 9.20
N HIS A 58 9.90 -3.40 8.06
CA HIS A 58 10.81 -2.25 8.01
C HIS A 58 10.02 -0.98 7.75
N LEU A 59 10.03 -0.05 8.72
CA LEU A 59 9.54 1.30 8.51
C LEU A 59 10.62 2.11 7.79
N GLN A 60 10.25 2.75 6.69
CA GLN A 60 11.19 3.48 5.84
C GLN A 60 10.69 4.89 5.61
N THR A 61 11.55 5.89 5.79
CA THR A 61 11.19 7.29 5.51
C THR A 61 12.40 8.09 5.08
N ASN A 62 12.18 9.10 4.24
CA ASN A 62 13.22 10.06 3.89
C ASN A 62 13.06 11.30 4.79
N THR A 63 13.98 11.49 5.73
CA THR A 63 13.87 12.49 6.79
C THR A 63 15.25 12.96 7.26
N ALA A 64 15.28 13.91 8.19
CA ALA A 64 16.52 14.32 8.84
C ALA A 64 17.09 13.16 9.67
N LEU A 65 18.42 13.00 9.72
CA LEU A 65 19.04 11.87 10.44
C LEU A 65 18.81 11.91 11.96
N THR A 66 18.31 13.03 12.49
CA THR A 66 17.87 13.20 13.88
C THR A 66 16.47 12.66 14.15
N ASN A 67 15.67 12.47 13.10
CA ASN A 67 14.26 12.09 13.17
C ASN A 67 14.10 10.56 13.20
N VAL A 68 14.75 9.94 14.19
CA VAL A 68 14.76 8.48 14.40
C VAL A 68 13.60 8.04 15.29
N LEU A 69 13.13 6.82 15.05
CA LEU A 69 12.17 6.16 15.93
C LEU A 69 12.92 5.42 17.04
N GLN A 70 12.39 5.50 18.25
CA GLN A 70 13.00 4.92 19.45
C GLN A 70 12.32 3.59 19.82
N PRO A 71 13.08 2.59 20.26
CA PRO A 71 12.52 1.41 20.90
C PRO A 71 11.65 1.77 22.12
N ASP A 72 10.77 0.86 22.54
CA ASP A 72 9.84 1.07 23.67
C ASP A 72 8.94 2.30 23.50
N THR A 73 8.59 2.61 22.24
CA THR A 73 7.64 3.67 21.88
C THR A 73 6.69 3.17 20.81
N VAL A 74 5.39 3.38 21.01
CA VAL A 74 4.37 3.06 20.00
C VAL A 74 4.05 4.30 19.17
N TYR A 75 4.20 4.14 17.86
CA TYR A 75 3.90 5.16 16.87
C TYR A 75 2.67 4.79 16.07
N TYR A 76 1.81 5.77 15.83
CA TYR A 76 0.79 5.69 14.79
C TYR A 76 1.32 6.31 13.52
N LEU A 77 1.23 5.59 12.41
CA LEU A 77 1.60 6.09 11.09
C LEU A 77 0.76 5.43 9.99
N SER A 78 0.79 6.07 8.83
CA SER A 78 0.26 5.55 7.58
C SER A 78 1.36 5.55 6.53
N GLY A 79 1.50 4.43 5.81
CA GLY A 79 2.54 4.26 4.82
C GLY A 79 2.13 3.34 3.68
N ARG A 80 2.92 3.34 2.60
CA ARG A 80 2.76 2.45 1.45
C ARG A 80 3.54 1.16 1.71
N LEU A 81 2.83 0.04 1.65
CA LEU A 81 3.38 -1.29 1.87
C LEU A 81 3.93 -1.86 0.56
N ILE A 82 5.10 -2.48 0.61
CA ILE A 82 5.63 -3.38 -0.40
C ILE A 82 6.02 -4.68 0.30
N ALA A 83 5.33 -5.77 -0.03
CA ALA A 83 5.57 -7.09 0.55
C ALA A 83 5.90 -8.09 -0.57
N LEU A 84 7.18 -8.23 -0.95
CA LEU A 84 7.63 -8.90 -2.19
C LEU A 84 7.27 -10.39 -2.35
N ASN A 85 6.63 -11.02 -1.36
CA ASN A 85 6.20 -12.43 -1.34
C ASN A 85 7.32 -13.45 -1.65
N ASN A 86 8.58 -13.08 -1.42
CA ASN A 86 9.76 -13.92 -1.64
C ASN A 86 10.46 -14.29 -0.32
N GLY A 87 9.77 -14.08 0.80
CA GLY A 87 10.34 -14.21 2.12
C GLY A 87 11.27 -13.07 2.52
N ALA A 88 11.23 -11.91 1.86
CA ALA A 88 11.86 -10.69 2.36
C ALA A 88 10.92 -9.92 3.31
N THR A 89 11.48 -9.18 4.27
CA THR A 89 10.73 -8.36 5.22
C THR A 89 9.92 -7.29 4.49
N PRO A 90 8.60 -7.18 4.73
CA PRO A 90 7.79 -6.12 4.14
C PRO A 90 8.30 -4.74 4.53
N ILE A 91 8.31 -3.83 3.55
CA ILE A 91 8.72 -2.44 3.72
C ILE A 91 7.47 -1.58 3.76
N LEU A 92 7.39 -0.70 4.74
CA LEU A 92 6.34 0.30 4.88
C LEU A 92 6.95 1.69 4.78
N THR A 93 6.79 2.33 3.62
CA THR A 93 7.30 3.67 3.38
C THR A 93 6.31 4.72 3.87
N TYR A 94 6.69 5.55 4.85
CA TYR A 94 5.81 6.52 5.48
C TYR A 94 6.36 7.96 5.40
N ASN A 95 5.49 8.94 5.66
CA ASN A 95 5.89 10.34 5.79
C ASN A 95 6.11 10.69 7.26
N HIS A 96 7.31 11.18 7.59
CA HIS A 96 7.66 11.56 8.97
C HIS A 96 6.74 12.66 9.54
N ASN A 97 6.24 13.59 8.71
CA ASN A 97 5.38 14.68 9.19
C ASN A 97 3.98 14.23 9.62
N THR A 98 3.56 13.01 9.24
CA THR A 98 2.25 12.44 9.59
C THR A 98 2.33 11.43 10.74
N LEU A 99 3.52 11.22 11.30
CA LEU A 99 3.75 10.29 12.39
C LEU A 99 3.27 10.91 13.71
N ALA A 100 2.58 10.12 14.53
CA ALA A 100 2.20 10.48 15.88
C ALA A 100 2.86 9.54 16.89
N ASN A 101 3.53 10.10 17.90
CA ASN A 101 3.95 9.37 19.09
C ASN A 101 2.74 9.25 20.02
N LEU A 102 2.35 8.02 20.37
CA LEU A 102 1.18 7.78 21.21
C LEU A 102 1.56 7.39 22.62
N ILE A 103 2.52 6.48 22.80
CA ILE A 103 2.81 5.86 24.11
C ILE A 103 4.31 5.67 24.27
N GLN A 104 4.86 6.17 25.38
CA GLN A 104 6.24 5.98 25.81
C GLN A 104 6.36 6.17 27.34
N PRO A 105 6.94 5.22 28.11
CA PRO A 105 7.27 3.85 27.71
C PRO A 105 6.01 3.01 27.48
N VAL A 106 6.11 1.89 26.75
CA VAL A 106 4.95 1.04 26.46
C VAL A 106 4.56 0.23 27.70
N PRO A 107 3.33 0.35 28.23
CA PRO A 107 2.89 -0.48 29.35
C PRO A 107 2.84 -1.95 28.96
N ASN A 108 3.21 -2.85 29.87
CA ASN A 108 3.14 -4.30 29.66
C ASN A 108 1.73 -4.81 29.32
N THR A 109 0.69 -4.06 29.68
CA THR A 109 -0.72 -4.37 29.42
C THR A 109 -1.24 -3.81 28.10
N PHE A 110 -0.44 -3.01 27.39
CA PHE A 110 -0.87 -2.40 26.14
C PHE A 110 -0.90 -3.44 25.02
N ASP A 111 -2.08 -3.64 24.44
CA ASP A 111 -2.30 -4.57 23.34
C ASP A 111 -2.85 -3.82 22.13
N PHE A 112 -2.08 -3.82 21.04
CA PHE A 112 -2.44 -3.24 19.75
C PHE A 112 -2.61 -4.31 18.65
N THR A 113 -2.89 -5.55 19.05
CA THR A 113 -3.07 -6.67 18.12
C THR A 113 -4.19 -6.41 17.11
N ASN A 114 -3.91 -6.63 15.83
CA ASN A 114 -4.81 -6.38 14.69
C ASN A 114 -5.29 -4.92 14.53
N TRP A 115 -4.55 -3.94 15.05
CA TRP A 115 -4.88 -2.52 14.85
C TRP A 115 -4.47 -1.99 13.47
N ALA A 116 -3.60 -2.71 12.75
CA ALA A 116 -3.19 -2.32 11.40
C ALA A 116 -4.36 -2.52 10.42
N THR A 117 -4.68 -1.46 9.69
CA THR A 117 -5.68 -1.43 8.63
C THR A 117 -4.98 -1.32 7.28
N VAL A 118 -5.48 -2.03 6.28
CA VAL A 118 -4.98 -2.02 4.90
C VAL A 118 -6.05 -1.41 4.02
N THR A 119 -5.68 -0.42 3.22
CA THR A 119 -6.47 0.17 2.13
C THR A 119 -5.71 -0.07 0.84
N GLY A 120 -6.19 -0.99 0.02
CA GLY A 120 -5.50 -1.42 -1.19
C GLY A 120 -6.35 -1.24 -2.42
N LEU A 121 -5.77 -0.66 -3.46
CA LEU A 121 -6.28 -0.76 -4.82
C LEU A 121 -5.49 -1.86 -5.53
N GLY A 122 -6.14 -2.80 -6.20
CA GLY A 122 -5.43 -3.87 -6.90
C GLY A 122 -6.30 -4.75 -7.77
N ILE A 123 -5.66 -5.65 -8.51
CA ILE A 123 -6.32 -6.54 -9.46
C ILE A 123 -6.46 -7.92 -8.84
N VAL A 124 -7.67 -8.48 -8.83
CA VAL A 124 -7.90 -9.85 -8.39
C VAL A 124 -7.23 -10.83 -9.34
N THR A 125 -6.35 -11.69 -8.83
CA THR A 125 -5.65 -12.72 -9.62
C THR A 125 -6.05 -14.13 -9.26
N HIS A 126 -6.49 -14.36 -8.02
CA HIS A 126 -6.98 -15.66 -7.56
C HIS A 126 -8.24 -15.49 -6.73
N ARG A 127 -9.14 -16.47 -6.81
CA ARG A 127 -10.42 -16.51 -6.11
C ARG A 127 -10.72 -17.94 -5.71
N GLN A 128 -11.00 -18.16 -4.43
CA GLN A 128 -11.35 -19.47 -3.89
C GLN A 128 -12.40 -19.34 -2.79
N GLU A 129 -13.45 -20.16 -2.87
CA GLU A 129 -14.42 -20.29 -1.79
C GLU A 129 -13.91 -21.33 -0.80
N VAL A 130 -13.93 -20.99 0.49
CA VAL A 130 -13.42 -21.81 1.58
C VAL A 130 -14.55 -21.97 2.60
N THR A 131 -14.98 -23.21 2.79
CA THR A 131 -15.97 -23.54 3.82
C THR A 131 -15.26 -23.59 5.17
N SER A 132 -15.68 -22.74 6.11
CA SER A 132 -15.24 -22.83 7.50
C SER A 132 -15.99 -23.95 8.22
N ASP A 133 -15.29 -24.67 9.09
CA ASP A 133 -15.88 -25.69 9.98
C ASP A 133 -16.81 -25.09 11.06
N ASP A 134 -16.74 -23.77 11.26
CA ASP A 134 -17.60 -23.04 12.19
C ASP A 134 -19.02 -22.90 11.61
N LEU A 135 -19.98 -23.59 12.24
CA LEU A 135 -21.39 -23.64 11.83
C LEU A 135 -22.07 -22.26 11.69
N ASP A 136 -21.54 -21.23 12.36
CA ASP A 136 -22.07 -19.86 12.35
C ASP A 136 -21.48 -18.96 11.24
N VAL A 137 -20.36 -19.37 10.64
CA VAL A 137 -19.68 -18.62 9.59
C VAL A 137 -19.88 -19.39 8.28
N GLY A 138 -20.75 -18.87 7.42
CA GLY A 138 -20.93 -19.42 6.07
C GLY A 138 -19.62 -19.43 5.28
N THR A 139 -19.61 -20.07 4.11
CA THR A 139 -18.46 -20.15 3.20
C THR A 139 -17.83 -18.78 2.99
N SER A 140 -16.58 -18.63 3.42
CA SER A 140 -15.79 -17.42 3.23
C SER A 140 -15.13 -17.41 1.85
N LEU A 141 -14.80 -16.23 1.34
CA LEU A 141 -14.10 -16.10 0.07
C LEU A 141 -12.68 -15.62 0.32
N GLU A 142 -11.71 -16.41 -0.13
CA GLU A 142 -10.31 -16.03 -0.19
C GLU A 142 -9.98 -15.51 -1.59
N VAL A 143 -9.36 -14.34 -1.62
CA VAL A 143 -9.00 -13.65 -2.87
C VAL A 143 -7.55 -13.22 -2.76
N VAL A 144 -6.75 -13.51 -3.78
CA VAL A 144 -5.42 -12.90 -3.90
C VAL A 144 -5.52 -11.74 -4.84
N VAL A 145 -5.06 -10.58 -4.38
CA VAL A 145 -5.05 -9.34 -5.15
C VAL A 145 -3.61 -8.92 -5.37
N THR A 146 -3.28 -8.68 -6.63
CA THR A 146 -2.00 -8.11 -7.04
C THR A 146 -2.05 -6.59 -6.88
N HIS A 147 -1.06 -6.08 -6.16
CA HIS A 147 -0.72 -4.67 -6.01
C HIS A 147 0.55 -4.34 -6.79
N HIS A 148 0.68 -3.07 -7.14
CA HIS A 148 1.80 -2.52 -7.87
C HIS A 148 2.12 -1.14 -7.29
N ASP A 149 3.33 -0.94 -6.77
CA ASP A 149 3.76 0.38 -6.30
C ASP A 149 5.22 0.68 -6.69
N TRP A 150 5.59 1.95 -6.66
CA TRP A 150 6.95 2.41 -6.93
C TRP A 150 7.83 2.30 -5.68
N ASP A 151 8.89 1.50 -5.79
CA ASP A 151 9.97 1.42 -4.81
C ASP A 151 11.01 2.51 -5.12
N SER A 152 11.19 3.43 -4.19
CA SER A 152 12.14 4.54 -4.34
C SER A 152 13.59 4.13 -4.19
N GLU A 153 13.88 3.08 -3.42
CA GLU A 153 15.24 2.62 -3.15
C GLU A 153 15.77 1.83 -4.34
N GLU A 154 15.01 0.82 -4.78
CA GLU A 154 15.32 0.01 -5.97
C GLU A 154 15.02 0.74 -7.29
N ARG A 155 14.30 1.87 -7.22
CA ARG A 155 13.92 2.71 -8.38
C ARG A 155 13.19 1.92 -9.47
N CYS A 156 12.26 1.06 -9.06
CA CYS A 156 11.43 0.28 -9.96
C CYS A 156 10.01 0.06 -9.42
N HIS A 157 9.08 -0.31 -10.30
CA HIS A 157 7.75 -0.74 -9.87
C HIS A 157 7.82 -2.17 -9.34
N GLN A 158 7.45 -2.35 -8.08
CA GLN A 158 7.37 -3.67 -7.44
C GLN A 158 5.94 -4.20 -7.53
N LYS A 159 5.84 -5.46 -7.93
CA LYS A 159 4.60 -6.23 -7.91
C LYS A 159 4.59 -7.10 -6.67
N PHE A 160 3.48 -7.10 -5.95
CA PHE A 160 3.27 -8.00 -4.83
C PHE A 160 1.81 -8.39 -4.70
N ASN A 161 1.54 -9.39 -3.87
CA ASN A 161 0.24 -10.01 -3.66
C ASN A 161 -0.13 -9.95 -2.18
N VAL A 162 -1.42 -9.74 -1.93
CA VAL A 162 -2.02 -9.76 -0.61
C VAL A 162 -3.24 -10.68 -0.64
N LYS A 163 -3.38 -11.54 0.38
CA LYS A 163 -4.53 -12.41 0.57
C LYS A 163 -5.61 -11.65 1.34
N TYR A 164 -6.78 -11.54 0.75
CA TYR A 164 -7.96 -10.92 1.33
C TYR A 164 -8.98 -12.01 1.65
N VAL A 165 -9.43 -12.05 2.90
CA VAL A 165 -10.47 -12.98 3.37
C VAL A 165 -11.75 -12.21 3.61
N ILE A 166 -12.76 -12.53 2.82
CA ILE A 166 -14.10 -11.96 2.90
C ILE A 166 -14.97 -12.93 3.70
N PRO A 167 -15.53 -12.51 4.85
CA PRO A 167 -16.37 -13.39 5.66
C PRO A 167 -17.65 -13.79 4.92
N GLY A 168 -18.07 -15.05 5.04
CA GLY A 168 -19.36 -15.54 4.52
C GLY A 168 -20.60 -15.06 5.29
N THR A 169 -20.49 -14.00 6.09
CA THR A 169 -21.59 -13.48 6.91
C THR A 169 -22.67 -12.81 6.05
N LYS A 170 -23.88 -12.65 6.61
CA LYS A 170 -25.03 -12.03 5.92
C LYS A 170 -24.74 -10.65 5.30
N TYR A 171 -23.75 -9.92 5.83
CA TYR A 171 -23.38 -8.58 5.37
C TYR A 171 -22.41 -8.61 4.17
N PHE A 172 -21.56 -9.64 4.10
CA PHE A 172 -20.48 -9.72 3.10
C PHE A 172 -20.71 -10.75 2.01
N ILE A 173 -21.57 -11.75 2.22
CA ILE A 173 -21.79 -12.84 1.25
C ILE A 173 -22.20 -12.34 -0.14
N LYS A 174 -23.00 -11.27 -0.21
CA LYS A 174 -23.41 -10.65 -1.49
C LYS A 174 -22.26 -9.96 -2.22
N THR A 175 -21.21 -9.58 -1.50
CA THR A 175 -20.02 -8.95 -2.08
C THR A 175 -19.11 -9.96 -2.78
N HIS A 176 -19.27 -11.28 -2.57
CA HIS A 176 -18.42 -12.29 -3.19
C HIS A 176 -18.42 -12.21 -4.73
N ALA A 177 -19.56 -11.83 -5.32
CA ALA A 177 -19.70 -11.65 -6.76
C ALA A 177 -18.88 -10.46 -7.32
N ILE A 178 -18.45 -9.54 -6.47
CA ILE A 178 -17.65 -8.36 -6.83
C ILE A 178 -16.22 -8.78 -7.21
N TYR A 179 -15.65 -9.74 -6.48
CA TYR A 179 -14.28 -10.22 -6.64
C TYR A 179 -14.17 -11.21 -7.81
N GLN A 180 -14.11 -10.68 -9.02
CA GLN A 180 -13.86 -11.47 -10.23
C GLN A 180 -12.39 -11.35 -10.63
N ILE A 181 -11.79 -12.44 -11.09
CA ILE A 181 -10.42 -12.44 -11.61
C ILE A 181 -10.30 -11.40 -12.75
N GLY A 182 -9.22 -10.61 -12.74
CA GLY A 182 -8.96 -9.50 -13.67
C GLY A 182 -9.68 -8.19 -13.33
N ARG A 183 -10.55 -8.21 -12.32
CA ARG A 183 -11.22 -6.99 -11.87
C ARG A 183 -10.33 -6.21 -10.92
N GLU A 184 -10.21 -4.92 -11.18
CA GLU A 184 -9.66 -3.97 -10.22
C GLU A 184 -10.68 -3.70 -9.12
N VAL A 185 -10.21 -3.72 -7.88
CA VAL A 185 -11.01 -3.57 -6.67
C VAL A 185 -10.27 -2.67 -5.71
N HIS A 186 -11.03 -1.85 -4.99
CA HIS A 186 -10.55 -1.11 -3.85
C HIS A 186 -11.05 -1.80 -2.58
N ILE A 187 -10.13 -2.32 -1.76
CA ILE A 187 -10.43 -3.14 -0.60
C ILE A 187 -9.89 -2.46 0.66
N VAL A 188 -10.72 -2.42 1.70
CA VAL A 188 -10.31 -2.01 3.04
C VAL A 188 -10.48 -3.19 3.98
N GLY A 189 -9.52 -3.42 4.86
CA GLY A 189 -9.57 -4.49 5.84
C GLY A 189 -8.56 -4.33 6.97
N ARG A 190 -8.55 -5.29 7.89
CA ARG A 190 -7.56 -5.36 8.98
C ARG A 190 -6.48 -6.37 8.62
N LEU A 191 -5.21 -6.01 8.81
CA LEU A 191 -4.10 -6.94 8.68
C LEU A 191 -4.08 -7.83 9.93
N VAL A 192 -4.30 -9.13 9.73
CA VAL A 192 -4.53 -10.09 10.82
C VAL A 192 -3.50 -11.21 10.88
N ASP A 193 -2.73 -11.44 9.81
CA ASP A 193 -1.68 -12.46 9.78
C ASP A 193 -0.70 -12.21 8.64
N PHE A 194 0.43 -12.93 8.67
CA PHE A 194 1.26 -13.20 7.50
C PHE A 194 1.40 -14.71 7.35
N GLU A 195 0.95 -15.22 6.21
CA GLU A 195 1.13 -16.62 5.87
C GLU A 195 2.56 -16.85 5.42
N MET A 196 3.36 -17.51 6.26
CA MET A 196 4.80 -17.64 6.03
C MET A 196 5.16 -18.63 4.92
N ASP A 197 4.31 -19.62 4.66
CA ASP A 197 4.55 -20.62 3.61
C ASP A 197 4.38 -20.02 2.19
N THR A 198 3.44 -19.10 2.05
CA THR A 198 3.14 -18.42 0.77
C THR A 198 3.68 -16.99 0.72
N HIS A 199 4.24 -16.51 1.83
CA HIS A 199 4.71 -15.14 2.05
C HIS A 199 3.65 -14.06 1.75
N LEU A 200 2.37 -14.35 2.04
CA LEU A 200 1.25 -13.43 1.80
C LEU A 200 0.81 -12.73 3.09
N ALA A 201 0.69 -11.41 3.04
CA ALA A 201 -0.05 -10.66 4.06
C ALA A 201 -1.53 -11.09 4.00
N VAL A 202 -2.15 -11.31 5.16
CA VAL A 202 -3.54 -11.77 5.28
C VAL A 202 -4.40 -10.67 5.87
N VAL A 203 -5.39 -10.23 5.10
CA VAL A 203 -6.28 -9.12 5.44
C VAL A 203 -7.71 -9.61 5.59
N ALA A 204 -8.30 -9.40 6.78
CA ALA A 204 -9.73 -9.61 7.01
C ALA A 204 -10.51 -8.40 6.48
N VAL A 205 -11.32 -8.60 5.45
CA VAL A 205 -11.99 -7.51 4.73
C VAL A 205 -13.11 -6.89 5.55
N THR A 206 -13.18 -5.56 5.53
CA THR A 206 -14.23 -4.75 6.18
C THR A 206 -15.05 -3.93 5.19
N SER A 207 -14.51 -3.61 4.02
CA SER A 207 -15.23 -2.88 2.96
C SER A 207 -14.62 -3.14 1.58
N VAL A 208 -15.43 -3.02 0.54
CA VAL A 208 -15.00 -3.11 -0.86
C VAL A 208 -15.73 -2.10 -1.71
N SER A 209 -15.02 -1.54 -2.69
CA SER A 209 -15.56 -0.66 -3.72
C SER A 209 -15.07 -1.11 -5.09
N LEU A 210 -15.95 -1.00 -6.07
CA LEU A 210 -15.63 -1.29 -7.47
C LEU A 210 -14.99 -0.08 -8.11
N THR A 211 -13.89 -0.32 -8.81
CA THR A 211 -13.25 0.69 -9.65
C THR A 211 -13.52 0.41 -11.12
N SER A 212 -13.32 1.43 -11.96
CA SER A 212 -13.66 1.38 -13.38
C SER A 212 -12.58 0.68 -14.24
N GLY A 213 -11.40 0.39 -13.69
CA GLY A 213 -10.28 -0.21 -14.43
C GLY A 213 -10.38 -1.73 -14.57
N HIS A 214 -11.01 -2.25 -15.62
CA HIS A 214 -10.95 -3.70 -15.88
C HIS A 214 -9.67 -4.06 -16.65
N GLN A 215 -8.93 -5.08 -16.22
CA GLN A 215 -7.79 -5.64 -16.97
C GLN A 215 -8.16 -7.01 -17.57
N PRO A 216 -7.81 -7.29 -18.83
CA PRO A 216 -8.09 -8.58 -19.43
C PRO A 216 -7.29 -9.69 -18.72
N VAL A 217 -8.00 -10.71 -18.22
CA VAL A 217 -7.42 -11.88 -17.52
C VAL A 217 -6.53 -12.70 -18.44
N LYS A 218 -5.32 -13.04 -17.99
CA LYS A 218 -4.50 -14.13 -18.57
C LYS A 218 -4.53 -15.32 -17.60
N PRO A 219 -4.90 -16.54 -18.04
CA PRO A 219 -5.00 -17.71 -17.17
C PRO A 219 -3.60 -18.22 -16.78
N ASN A 220 -3.39 -18.57 -15.51
CA ASN A 220 -2.19 -19.28 -15.06
C ASN A 220 -2.59 -20.45 -14.15
N ASN A 221 -2.15 -21.67 -14.51
CA ASN A 221 -2.42 -22.91 -13.78
C ASN A 221 -1.18 -23.30 -12.97
N HIS A 222 -1.30 -23.44 -11.65
CA HIS A 222 -0.42 -24.35 -10.89
C HIS A 222 -1.07 -24.79 -9.56
N PRO A 223 -1.04 -26.09 -9.21
CA PRO A 223 -1.59 -26.61 -7.97
C PRO A 223 -0.59 -26.54 -6.80
N SER A 224 -1.15 -26.35 -5.61
CA SER A 224 -0.54 -26.20 -4.29
C SER A 224 -0.12 -27.54 -3.67
N ALA A 225 0.90 -27.50 -2.81
CA ALA A 225 1.23 -28.56 -1.87
C ALA A 225 1.30 -27.98 -0.45
N SER A 226 0.66 -28.69 0.47
CA SER A 226 0.46 -28.41 1.88
C SER A 226 1.56 -28.99 2.78
N SER A 227 1.92 -28.32 3.88
CA SER A 227 2.32 -29.01 5.12
C SER A 227 2.25 -28.11 6.36
N THR A 228 1.69 -28.67 7.43
CA THR A 228 1.42 -28.13 8.77
C THR A 228 2.61 -28.26 9.76
N PRO A 229 2.54 -27.65 10.98
CA PRO A 229 3.67 -27.00 11.65
C PRO A 229 4.10 -27.64 12.99
N SER A 230 5.14 -27.08 13.65
CA SER A 230 5.42 -27.32 15.07
C SER A 230 6.04 -26.12 15.82
N THR A 231 5.70 -26.06 17.11
CA THR A 231 5.71 -24.97 18.09
C THR A 231 6.99 -24.85 18.94
N SER A 232 7.40 -23.64 19.38
CA SER A 232 8.03 -23.43 20.71
C SER A 232 8.08 -21.95 21.15
N GLY A 233 7.80 -21.71 22.43
CA GLY A 233 7.52 -20.41 23.05
C GLY A 233 8.74 -19.61 23.53
N GLY A 234 8.65 -18.31 23.24
CA GLY A 234 9.46 -17.14 23.57
C GLY A 234 8.76 -15.97 22.85
N ARG A 235 9.02 -14.68 23.12
CA ARG A 235 8.54 -13.65 22.17
C ARG A 235 9.35 -13.81 20.89
N GLN A 236 8.83 -14.67 20.00
CA GLN A 236 9.40 -15.01 18.72
C GLN A 236 8.99 -13.94 17.73
N PHE A 237 9.97 -13.32 17.07
CA PHE A 237 9.72 -12.47 15.92
C PHE A 237 9.77 -13.34 14.68
N THR A 238 8.65 -13.41 13.95
CA THR A 238 8.61 -14.14 12.69
C THR A 238 9.40 -13.35 11.65
N THR A 239 10.63 -13.79 11.39
CA THR A 239 11.56 -13.14 10.46
C THR A 239 11.39 -13.73 9.07
N PHE A 240 11.40 -12.86 8.06
CA PHE A 240 11.33 -13.21 6.66
C PHE A 240 12.71 -13.69 6.19
N THR A 241 12.81 -14.93 5.69
CA THR A 241 14.04 -15.45 5.08
C THR A 241 13.91 -15.47 3.55
N PRO A 242 14.67 -14.63 2.82
CA PRO A 242 14.58 -14.61 1.37
C PRO A 242 15.17 -15.90 0.78
N SER A 243 14.44 -16.54 -0.12
CA SER A 243 14.96 -17.66 -0.92
C SER A 243 16.11 -17.17 -1.81
N GLY A 244 17.30 -17.75 -1.63
CA GLY A 244 18.50 -17.35 -2.36
C GLY A 244 18.40 -17.56 -3.87
N PRO A 245 19.24 -16.88 -4.68
CA PRO A 245 19.24 -17.04 -6.12
C PRO A 245 19.73 -18.45 -6.52
N PRO A 246 19.26 -19.01 -7.66
CA PRO A 246 19.69 -20.32 -8.11
C PRO A 246 21.19 -20.30 -8.42
N THR A 247 21.93 -21.17 -7.73
CA THR A 247 23.35 -21.43 -7.94
C THR A 247 23.58 -21.95 -9.35
N THR A 248 24.22 -21.14 -10.19
CA THR A 248 24.88 -21.61 -11.41
C THR A 248 26.28 -22.12 -11.05
N PRO A 249 26.73 -23.26 -11.60
CA PRO A 249 28.04 -23.81 -11.26
C PRO A 249 29.16 -22.96 -11.88
N SER A 250 30.02 -22.44 -11.02
CA SER A 250 31.26 -21.74 -11.37
C SER A 250 32.33 -22.75 -11.78
N ILE A 251 32.96 -22.54 -12.93
CA ILE A 251 34.13 -23.29 -13.40
C ILE A 251 35.39 -22.56 -12.93
N SER A 252 36.27 -23.28 -12.24
CA SER A 252 37.58 -22.83 -11.75
C SER A 252 38.52 -22.43 -12.89
N PRO A 253 39.34 -21.36 -12.76
CA PRO A 253 40.40 -21.07 -13.71
C PRO A 253 41.74 -21.62 -13.21
N ASP A 254 42.32 -22.57 -13.92
CA ASP A 254 43.75 -22.85 -13.79
C ASP A 254 44.40 -23.23 -15.14
N LYS A 255 45.48 -22.51 -15.44
CA LYS A 255 46.54 -22.67 -16.48
C LYS A 255 46.16 -22.65 -17.98
N ALA A 256 46.66 -21.63 -18.69
CA ALA A 256 47.96 -21.72 -19.37
C ALA A 256 48.29 -20.45 -20.19
N SER A 257 49.38 -19.77 -19.84
CA SER A 257 50.45 -19.22 -20.70
C SER A 257 50.10 -18.67 -22.09
N PHE A 258 50.44 -17.39 -22.36
CA PHE A 258 51.56 -17.02 -23.25
C PHE A 258 51.77 -15.49 -23.26
N THR A 259 52.93 -15.04 -22.78
CA THR A 259 53.59 -13.79 -23.21
C THR A 259 54.40 -14.11 -24.48
N PRO A 260 54.67 -13.17 -25.41
CA PRO A 260 55.74 -12.20 -25.15
C PRO A 260 55.62 -10.80 -25.81
N SER A 261 56.39 -9.89 -25.18
CA SER A 261 57.26 -8.88 -25.80
C SER A 261 56.77 -7.44 -25.95
N THR A 262 57.75 -6.60 -25.65
CA THR A 262 57.70 -5.19 -25.29
C THR A 262 58.54 -4.43 -26.31
N LYS A 263 57.99 -3.31 -26.81
CA LYS A 263 58.63 -2.05 -27.29
C LYS A 263 59.83 -2.11 -28.25
N SER A 264 59.74 -1.31 -29.33
CA SER A 264 60.81 -0.35 -29.67
C SER A 264 60.33 0.85 -30.52
N ASN A 265 60.72 2.04 -30.05
CA ASN A 265 61.15 3.29 -30.71
C ASN A 265 60.30 4.12 -31.72
N MET A 266 60.10 5.39 -31.32
CA MET A 266 59.71 6.62 -32.07
C MET A 266 60.81 7.12 -33.07
N PRO A 267 60.76 8.29 -33.81
CA PRO A 267 59.89 9.50 -33.75
C PRO A 267 59.54 10.13 -35.16
N PRO A 268 59.31 11.47 -35.34
CA PRO A 268 58.00 12.10 -35.58
C PRO A 268 57.87 12.80 -36.97
N LYS A 269 56.64 13.14 -37.43
CA LYS A 269 56.47 14.17 -38.48
C LYS A 269 55.26 15.09 -38.26
N LYS A 270 55.53 16.37 -38.57
CA LYS A 270 54.76 17.60 -38.32
C LYS A 270 53.61 17.82 -39.32
N SER A 271 52.61 18.55 -38.82
CA SER A 271 51.83 19.63 -39.44
C SER A 271 50.93 19.37 -40.67
N LYS A 272 49.65 19.74 -40.54
CA LYS A 272 49.04 20.83 -41.31
C LYS A 272 47.76 21.39 -40.65
N LYS A 273 47.71 22.72 -40.55
CA LYS A 273 46.55 23.57 -40.27
C LYS A 273 45.57 23.53 -41.45
N VAL A 274 44.26 23.62 -41.18
CA VAL A 274 43.35 24.54 -41.90
C VAL A 274 42.41 25.18 -40.87
N LYS A 275 42.14 26.45 -41.11
CA LYS A 275 41.50 27.48 -40.28
C LYS A 275 40.19 27.90 -40.98
N LEU A 276 39.37 28.67 -40.24
CA LEU A 276 38.27 29.56 -40.68
C LEU A 276 36.88 28.91 -40.80
N ALA A 277 35.76 29.55 -40.47
CA ALA A 277 35.44 30.74 -39.68
C ALA A 277 33.90 30.80 -39.59
N ALA A 278 33.35 31.23 -38.46
CA ALA A 278 32.04 31.89 -38.36
C ALA A 278 32.16 33.34 -38.92
N PRO A 279 31.12 34.20 -39.09
CA PRO A 279 29.83 34.19 -38.37
C PRO A 279 28.59 34.80 -39.10
N GLU A 280 27.50 34.91 -38.32
CA GLU A 280 26.49 35.99 -38.27
C GLU A 280 25.17 36.00 -39.10
N LYS A 281 24.08 36.00 -38.30
CA LYS A 281 22.84 36.81 -38.29
C LYS A 281 22.30 37.43 -39.60
N ALA A 282 20.99 37.21 -39.82
CA ALA A 282 20.10 38.19 -40.46
C ALA A 282 18.67 38.12 -39.90
N LYS A 283 18.03 39.30 -39.84
CA LYS A 283 16.80 39.68 -39.13
C LYS A 283 15.77 40.20 -40.14
N GLY A 284 14.49 39.84 -39.97
CA GLY A 284 13.33 40.74 -40.16
C GLY A 284 12.45 40.59 -41.41
N LYS A 285 11.12 40.49 -41.22
CA LYS A 285 10.12 41.52 -41.62
C LYS A 285 8.70 41.19 -41.09
N ALA A 286 7.95 42.24 -40.78
CA ALA A 286 6.71 42.29 -40.00
C ALA A 286 5.42 42.35 -40.86
N LYS A 287 4.24 42.13 -40.25
CA LYS A 287 3.07 43.04 -40.30
C LYS A 287 2.06 42.74 -39.18
N ALA A 288 1.40 43.80 -38.70
CA ALA A 288 0.67 43.95 -37.43
C ALA A 288 -0.87 44.08 -37.60
N ILE A 289 -1.58 44.04 -36.45
CA ILE A 289 -2.81 44.75 -35.99
C ILE A 289 -2.99 44.24 -34.52
N SER A 290 -2.72 44.92 -33.38
CA SER A 290 -3.25 46.17 -32.73
C SER A 290 -4.77 46.20 -32.67
N GLU A 291 -5.53 46.40 -31.60
CA GLU A 291 -5.44 46.90 -30.20
C GLU A 291 -6.82 46.50 -29.58
N SER A 292 -7.14 46.52 -28.28
CA SER A 292 -6.76 47.38 -27.17
C SER A 292 -7.14 46.71 -25.84
N GLU A 293 -6.30 46.96 -24.84
CA GLU A 293 -6.53 46.73 -23.42
C GLU A 293 -7.55 47.72 -22.82
N ALA A 294 -8.16 47.33 -21.70
CA ALA A 294 -8.42 48.25 -20.60
C ALA A 294 -8.45 47.46 -19.27
N GLN A 295 -7.38 47.61 -18.50
CA GLN A 295 -7.35 47.37 -17.06
C GLN A 295 -8.16 48.44 -16.32
N SER A 296 -8.75 48.08 -15.18
CA SER A 296 -8.65 48.91 -13.98
C SER A 296 -9.00 48.10 -12.73
N ASP A 297 -8.10 48.17 -11.77
CA ASP A 297 -8.15 47.65 -10.41
C ASP A 297 -9.29 48.26 -9.56
N ASP A 298 -9.62 47.61 -8.44
CA ASP A 298 -9.31 48.13 -7.08
C ASP A 298 -10.36 47.77 -5.99
N SER A 299 -9.85 47.09 -4.95
CA SER A 299 -10.01 47.31 -3.51
C SER A 299 -11.33 47.21 -2.71
N SER A 300 -11.12 46.64 -1.50
CA SER A 300 -11.72 46.93 -0.19
C SER A 300 -13.11 46.36 0.15
N SER A 301 -13.51 46.32 1.41
CA SER A 301 -12.98 45.69 2.63
C SER A 301 -14.16 45.67 3.63
N ASP A 302 -14.04 44.83 4.65
CA ASP A 302 -14.62 44.99 6.00
C ASP A 302 -16.10 44.72 6.35
N THR A 303 -16.16 44.07 7.53
CA THR A 303 -17.04 44.28 8.70
C THR A 303 -18.32 43.48 8.92
N ASN A 304 -18.22 42.56 9.90
CA ASN A 304 -19.04 42.33 11.11
C ASN A 304 -20.55 42.60 11.10
N SER A 305 -21.31 41.64 11.66
CA SER A 305 -22.00 41.85 12.95
C SER A 305 -22.63 40.56 13.49
N GLU A 306 -22.37 40.32 14.78
CA GLU A 306 -23.04 39.38 15.67
C GLU A 306 -24.49 39.82 15.95
N ASP A 307 -25.37 38.86 16.25
CA ASP A 307 -26.42 38.98 17.28
C ASP A 307 -27.22 37.67 17.36
N LYS A 308 -27.25 37.05 18.54
CA LYS A 308 -28.49 36.58 19.18
C LYS A 308 -28.26 36.05 20.59
N GLU A 309 -29.14 36.56 21.45
CA GLU A 309 -29.29 36.40 22.90
C GLU A 309 -29.65 34.99 23.38
N GLU A 310 -29.67 34.90 24.71
CA GLU A 310 -29.72 33.79 25.64
C GLU A 310 -31.07 33.03 25.76
N ASP A 311 -30.94 31.85 26.39
CA ASP A 311 -31.83 31.21 27.37
C ASP A 311 -32.82 30.05 27.06
N GLU A 312 -32.85 29.18 28.09
CA GLU A 312 -33.32 27.82 28.40
C GLU A 312 -34.54 27.10 27.73
N LEU A 313 -34.33 25.78 27.50
CA LEU A 313 -35.14 24.57 27.85
C LEU A 313 -36.69 24.69 27.84
N THR A 314 -37.49 23.99 27.04
CA THR A 314 -37.73 22.53 26.94
C THR A 314 -38.91 22.32 25.96
N THR A 315 -38.93 21.23 25.17
CA THR A 315 -40.08 20.32 24.88
C THR A 315 -39.80 19.42 23.66
N THR A 316 -40.46 18.27 23.64
CA THR A 316 -40.11 16.98 23.03
C THR A 316 -40.30 16.84 21.50
N PRO A 317 -39.67 15.83 20.85
CA PRO A 317 -39.62 15.69 19.39
C PRO A 317 -40.85 15.01 18.76
N SER A 318 -41.19 15.45 17.54
CA SER A 318 -42.27 14.92 16.70
C SER A 318 -41.84 13.71 15.84
N PRO A 319 -42.75 12.78 15.48
CA PRO A 319 -42.39 11.47 14.93
C PRO A 319 -42.22 11.41 13.41
N THR A 320 -41.42 10.42 13.02
CA THR A 320 -40.96 9.99 11.69
C THR A 320 -42.03 9.80 10.60
N LYS A 321 -41.75 10.26 9.37
CA LYS A 321 -42.52 9.93 8.14
C LYS A 321 -42.12 8.55 7.59
N ARG A 322 -42.96 7.53 7.84
CA ARG A 322 -42.89 6.22 7.18
C ARG A 322 -43.72 6.20 5.89
N GLY A 323 -43.16 5.58 4.85
CA GLY A 323 -43.68 5.54 3.48
C GLY A 323 -45.04 4.87 3.31
N ARG A 324 -45.75 5.33 2.28
CA ARG A 324 -47.13 5.00 1.88
C ARG A 324 -47.32 3.51 1.55
N PRO A 325 -48.29 2.80 2.15
CA PRO A 325 -48.61 1.41 1.80
C PRO A 325 -49.27 1.31 0.41
N ARG A 326 -48.89 0.30 -0.38
CA ARG A 326 -49.45 0.03 -1.71
C ARG A 326 -50.93 -0.37 -1.60
N ARG A 327 -51.77 0.30 -2.40
CA ARG A 327 -53.26 0.28 -2.38
C ARG A 327 -53.88 -1.12 -2.49
N ASP A 328 -53.13 -2.10 -2.96
CA ASP A 328 -53.59 -3.46 -3.23
C ASP A 328 -53.71 -4.31 -1.94
N VAL A 329 -52.86 -4.03 -0.94
CA VAL A 329 -52.87 -4.75 0.35
C VAL A 329 -54.12 -4.40 1.17
N VAL A 330 -54.58 -3.14 1.10
CA VAL A 330 -55.80 -2.69 1.80
C VAL A 330 -57.07 -3.24 1.15
N LYS A 331 -57.09 -3.37 -0.19
CA LYS A 331 -58.24 -3.95 -0.91
C LYS A 331 -58.39 -5.46 -0.68
N GLN A 332 -57.29 -6.18 -0.47
CA GLN A 332 -57.31 -7.62 -0.23
C GLN A 332 -57.73 -7.96 1.21
N ALA A 333 -57.35 -7.13 2.19
CA ALA A 333 -57.82 -7.26 3.58
C ALA A 333 -59.33 -7.00 3.73
N ALA A 334 -59.89 -6.04 2.99
CA ALA A 334 -61.32 -5.72 3.05
C ALA A 334 -62.24 -6.80 2.43
N ARG A 335 -61.73 -7.63 1.51
CA ARG A 335 -62.50 -8.75 0.93
C ARG A 335 -62.61 -9.95 1.87
N ASN A 336 -61.64 -10.14 2.76
CA ASN A 336 -61.65 -11.27 3.71
C ASN A 336 -62.50 -11.03 4.96
N MET A 337 -62.94 -9.80 5.22
CA MET A 337 -63.85 -9.49 6.35
C MET A 337 -65.34 -9.57 6.01
N LYS A 338 -65.71 -9.82 4.75
CA LYS A 338 -67.13 -9.99 4.33
C LYS A 338 -67.56 -11.45 4.17
N LYS A 339 -66.76 -12.41 4.62
CA LYS A 339 -67.16 -13.82 4.73
C LYS A 339 -66.94 -14.30 6.17
N LYS A 340 -67.84 -13.91 7.06
CA LYS A 340 -68.22 -14.68 8.24
C LYS A 340 -69.65 -14.36 8.59
#